data_AF-A0A6N8ZB66-F1
#
_entry.id   AF-A0A6N8ZB66-F1
#
_cell.length_a   1.000
_cell.length_b   1.000
_cell.length_c   1.000
_cell.angle_alpha   90.00
_cell.angle_beta   90.00
_cell.angle_gamma   90.00
#
_symmetry.space_group_name_H-M   'P 1'
#
loop_
_entity.id
_entity.type
_entity.pdbx_description
1 polymer ?
#
loop_
_entity_poly.entity_id
_entity_poly.type
_entity_poly.pdbx_seq_one_letter_code
_entity_poly.pdbx_strand_id
1 'polypeptide(L)'
;MTTVPDLPPAGVQSDEDRRQISRIFIAHAREELANGSRLQAGEKAWGAVVQPFKVIAEQRGWPHKSHQEVYDVSSQIALEYGFDHDQSLALSDAYRVGHQNFYENYHRAETLADMIDRVEGLLPYLIQLTITPPRPFTITSNTQLRRLRRLTGDDGLEMGDTSPVGFSQNQ
;
A
#
# COMPACT_ATOMS: atom_id res chain seq x y z
N MET A 1 -12.88 -9.93 20.65
CA MET A 1 -11.57 -9.27 20.65
C MET A 1 -10.53 -10.32 20.29
N THR A 2 -10.17 -10.38 19.02
CA THR A 2 -8.98 -11.13 18.59
C THR A 2 -7.79 -10.40 19.22
N THR A 3 -7.07 -11.04 20.14
CA THR A 3 -5.89 -10.42 20.74
C THR A 3 -4.89 -10.11 19.63
N VAL A 4 -4.51 -8.84 19.48
CA VAL A 4 -3.38 -8.45 18.63
C VAL A 4 -2.19 -9.26 19.14
N PRO A 5 -1.58 -10.14 18.33
CA PRO A 5 -0.35 -10.81 18.71
C PRO A 5 0.68 -9.77 19.11
N ASP A 6 1.59 -10.14 20.02
CA ASP A 6 2.73 -9.29 20.36
C ASP A 6 3.63 -9.17 19.11
N LEU A 7 3.37 -8.15 18.30
CA LEU A 7 4.03 -7.91 17.03
C LEU A 7 5.30 -7.10 17.28
N PRO A 8 6.40 -7.40 16.58
CA PRO A 8 7.65 -6.65 16.74
C PRO A 8 7.43 -5.14 16.47
N PRO A 9 8.20 -4.26 17.14
CA PRO A 9 8.09 -2.82 16.92
C PRO A 9 8.40 -2.46 15.47
N ALA A 10 7.91 -1.29 15.03
CA ALA A 10 8.16 -0.81 13.68
C ALA A 10 9.68 -0.74 13.40
N GLY A 11 10.10 -1.28 12.26
CA GLY A 11 11.52 -1.30 11.84
C GLY A 11 12.27 -2.61 12.08
N VAL A 12 11.67 -3.58 12.80
CA VAL A 12 12.22 -4.95 12.96
C VAL A 12 11.21 -6.04 12.56
N GLN A 13 10.13 -5.64 11.89
CA GLN A 13 9.06 -6.54 11.43
C GLN A 13 9.53 -7.32 10.21
N SER A 14 9.34 -8.64 10.23
CA SER A 14 9.52 -9.49 9.05
C SER A 14 8.38 -9.30 8.03
N ASP A 15 8.58 -9.82 6.82
CA ASP A 15 7.54 -9.85 5.79
C ASP A 15 6.25 -10.55 6.29
N GLU A 16 6.37 -11.61 7.09
CA GLU A 16 5.21 -12.28 7.66
C GLU A 16 4.54 -11.44 8.75
N ASP A 17 5.31 -10.77 9.60
CA ASP A 17 4.74 -9.85 10.60
C ASP A 17 3.92 -8.76 9.90
N ARG A 18 4.43 -8.20 8.80
CA ARG A 18 3.72 -7.18 8.01
C ARG A 18 2.42 -7.73 7.40
N ARG A 19 2.44 -8.94 6.84
CA ARG A 19 1.22 -9.61 6.35
C ARG A 19 0.22 -9.88 7.48
N GLN A 20 0.68 -10.27 8.65
CA GLN A 20 -0.17 -10.49 9.82
C GLN A 20 -0.78 -9.17 10.33
N ILE A 21 0.02 -8.09 10.41
CA ILE A 21 -0.44 -6.74 10.75
C ILE A 21 -1.55 -6.29 9.81
N SER A 22 -1.41 -6.50 8.49
CA SER A 22 -2.47 -6.19 7.51
C SER A 22 -3.81 -6.82 7.87
N ARG A 23 -3.81 -8.13 8.16
CA ARG A 23 -5.03 -8.89 8.49
C ARG A 23 -5.67 -8.40 9.79
N ILE A 24 -4.84 -8.09 10.79
CA ILE A 24 -5.32 -7.54 12.07
C ILE A 24 -5.90 -6.15 11.88
N PHE A 25 -5.22 -5.29 11.13
CA PHE A 25 -5.65 -3.92 10.92
C PHE A 25 -6.99 -3.85 10.19
N ILE A 26 -7.24 -4.68 9.17
CA ILE A 26 -8.55 -4.64 8.51
C ILE A 26 -9.69 -5.13 9.42
N ALA A 27 -9.44 -6.16 10.26
CA ALA A 27 -10.39 -6.60 11.27
C ALA A 27 -10.65 -5.50 12.32
N HIS A 28 -9.60 -4.82 12.76
CA HIS A 28 -9.71 -3.70 13.70
C HIS A 28 -10.43 -2.50 13.08
N ALA A 29 -10.25 -2.22 11.80
CA ALA A 29 -10.97 -1.15 11.12
C ALA A 29 -12.49 -1.35 11.22
N ARG A 30 -12.96 -2.59 11.07
CA ARG A 30 -14.36 -2.98 11.27
C ARG A 30 -14.81 -2.78 12.72
N GLU A 31 -14.02 -3.26 13.68
CA GLU A 31 -14.35 -3.12 15.11
C GLU A 31 -14.44 -1.64 15.52
N GLU A 32 -13.48 -0.82 15.10
CA GLU A 32 -13.49 0.62 15.35
C GLU A 32 -14.71 1.31 14.73
N LEU A 33 -15.07 0.95 13.49
CA LEU A 33 -16.26 1.50 12.84
C LEU A 33 -17.55 1.11 13.59
N ALA A 34 -17.67 -0.15 14.01
CA ALA A 34 -18.81 -0.65 14.79
C ALA A 34 -18.93 0.06 16.15
N ASN A 35 -17.81 0.43 16.76
CA ASN A 35 -17.73 1.19 18.00
C ASN A 35 -17.92 2.71 17.79
N GLY A 36 -18.17 3.17 16.56
CA GLY A 36 -18.36 4.58 16.22
C GLY A 36 -17.06 5.39 16.08
N SER A 37 -15.91 4.74 16.17
CA SER A 37 -14.58 5.33 16.10
C SER A 37 -14.12 5.49 14.64
N ARG A 38 -14.72 6.45 13.95
CA ARG A 38 -14.51 6.71 12.51
C ARG A 38 -13.06 7.03 12.14
N LEU A 39 -12.39 7.82 12.99
CA LEU A 39 -10.99 8.19 12.82
C LEU A 39 -10.09 6.94 12.80
N GLN A 40 -10.22 6.09 13.82
CA GLN A 40 -9.42 4.88 13.93
C GLN A 40 -9.78 3.86 12.86
N ALA A 41 -11.06 3.76 12.48
CA ALA A 41 -11.48 2.88 11.39
C ALA A 41 -10.74 3.21 10.08
N GLY A 42 -10.68 4.50 9.70
CA GLY A 42 -9.92 4.96 8.53
C GLY A 42 -8.42 4.67 8.64
N GLU A 43 -7.81 5.00 9.78
CA GLU A 43 -6.38 4.77 10.02
C GLU A 43 -5.99 3.28 9.95
N LYS A 44 -6.80 2.39 10.52
CA LYS A 44 -6.55 0.95 10.46
C LYS A 44 -6.73 0.41 9.04
N ALA A 45 -7.75 0.87 8.31
CA ALA A 45 -7.94 0.47 6.91
C ALA A 45 -6.76 0.91 6.03
N TRP A 46 -6.29 2.15 6.17
CA TRP A 46 -5.09 2.65 5.50
C TRP A 46 -3.85 1.84 5.90
N GLY A 47 -3.64 1.64 7.20
CA GLY A 47 -2.53 0.84 7.71
C GLY A 47 -2.51 -0.58 7.13
N ALA A 48 -3.67 -1.18 6.89
CA ALA A 48 -3.78 -2.54 6.34
C ALA A 48 -3.20 -2.63 4.93
N VAL A 49 -3.47 -1.64 4.06
CA VAL A 49 -2.92 -1.61 2.68
C VAL A 49 -1.48 -1.13 2.61
N VAL A 50 -1.00 -0.39 3.61
CA VAL A 50 0.39 0.12 3.66
C VAL A 50 1.40 -1.00 3.88
N GLN A 51 1.09 -2.01 4.70
CA GLN A 51 2.09 -3.04 5.05
C GLN A 51 2.57 -3.86 3.85
N PRO A 52 1.72 -4.34 2.92
CA PRO A 52 2.18 -5.05 1.73
C PRO A 52 3.08 -4.17 0.84
N PHE A 53 2.78 -2.88 0.72
CA PHE A 53 3.64 -1.96 -0.02
C PHE A 53 4.99 -1.76 0.64
N LYS A 54 5.05 -1.73 1.99
CA LYS A 54 6.32 -1.68 2.70
C LYS A 54 7.16 -2.93 2.46
N VAL A 55 6.56 -4.12 2.48
CA VAL A 55 7.27 -5.37 2.12
C VAL A 55 7.86 -5.26 0.72
N ILE A 56 7.05 -4.87 -0.27
CA ILE A 56 7.50 -4.78 -1.66
C ILE A 56 8.60 -3.70 -1.81
N ALA A 57 8.49 -2.58 -1.11
CA ALA A 57 9.51 -1.54 -1.13
C ALA A 57 10.82 -2.01 -0.50
N GLU A 58 10.78 -2.68 0.65
CA GLU A 58 11.95 -3.26 1.32
C GLU A 58 12.65 -4.28 0.43
N GLN A 59 11.90 -5.20 -0.20
CA GLN A 59 12.42 -6.18 -1.15
C GLN A 59 13.09 -5.55 -2.39
N ARG A 60 12.66 -4.35 -2.78
CA ARG A 60 13.15 -3.63 -3.96
C ARG A 60 14.16 -2.53 -3.63
N GLY A 61 14.53 -2.35 -2.36
CA GLY A 61 15.39 -1.26 -1.91
C GLY A 61 14.79 0.14 -2.10
N TRP A 62 13.47 0.25 -2.21
CA TRP A 62 12.76 1.51 -2.43
C TRP A 62 12.46 2.25 -1.11
N PRO A 63 12.47 3.60 -1.14
CA PRO A 63 12.08 4.40 0.01
C PRO A 63 10.57 4.22 0.32
N HIS A 64 10.21 4.22 1.60
CA HIS A 64 8.83 3.94 2.08
C HIS A 64 8.53 4.51 3.49
N LYS A 65 9.30 5.51 3.93
CA LYS A 65 9.18 6.14 5.25
C LYS A 65 8.11 7.23 5.29
N SER A 66 7.86 7.91 4.17
CA SER A 66 6.83 8.96 4.07
C SER A 66 5.56 8.48 3.37
N HIS A 67 4.45 9.20 3.58
CA HIS A 67 3.19 8.95 2.85
C HIS A 67 3.37 9.08 1.33
N GLN A 68 4.16 10.05 0.89
CA GLN A 68 4.47 10.24 -0.53
C GLN A 68 5.23 9.06 -1.10
N GLU A 69 6.20 8.52 -0.37
CA GLU A 69 6.97 7.35 -0.80
C GLU A 69 6.08 6.11 -0.90
N VAL A 70 5.22 5.86 0.09
CA VAL A 70 4.26 4.74 0.03
C VAL A 70 3.29 4.92 -1.15
N TYR A 71 2.83 6.14 -1.43
CA TYR A 71 1.99 6.43 -2.60
C TYR A 71 2.72 6.20 -3.93
N ASP A 72 3.99 6.55 -4.02
CA ASP A 72 4.80 6.27 -5.21
C ASP A 72 4.99 4.76 -5.39
N VAL A 73 5.25 4.00 -4.31
CA VAL A 73 5.31 2.54 -4.34
C VAL A 73 3.98 1.95 -4.82
N SER A 74 2.86 2.31 -4.18
CA SER A 74 1.54 1.75 -4.52
C SER A 74 1.15 2.05 -5.97
N SER A 75 1.43 3.27 -6.43
CA SER A 75 1.13 3.69 -7.80
C SER A 75 2.00 2.95 -8.82
N GLN A 76 3.24 2.62 -8.49
CA GLN A 76 4.11 1.83 -9.36
C GLN A 76 3.63 0.37 -9.44
N ILE A 77 3.27 -0.23 -8.30
CA ILE A 77 2.73 -1.60 -8.25
C ILE A 77 1.40 -1.71 -9.00
N ALA A 78 0.52 -0.72 -8.86
CA ALA A 78 -0.75 -0.70 -9.58
C ALA A 78 -0.54 -0.71 -11.11
N LEU A 79 0.45 0.03 -11.62
CA LEU A 79 0.79 0.03 -13.05
C LEU A 79 1.43 -1.29 -13.49
N GLU A 80 2.40 -1.80 -12.73
CA GLU A 80 3.15 -3.01 -13.06
C GLU A 80 2.24 -4.25 -13.15
N TYR A 81 1.30 -4.37 -12.22
CA TYR A 81 0.39 -5.52 -12.16
C TYR A 81 -0.95 -5.27 -12.85
N GLY A 82 -1.12 -4.11 -13.48
CA GLY A 82 -2.31 -3.78 -14.29
C GLY A 82 -3.59 -3.79 -13.45
N PHE A 83 -3.62 -3.02 -12.37
CA PHE A 83 -4.78 -2.95 -11.49
C PHE A 83 -6.01 -2.49 -12.27
N ASP A 84 -7.13 -3.17 -12.06
CA ASP A 84 -8.39 -2.76 -12.66
C ASP A 84 -8.97 -1.50 -11.99
N HIS A 85 -10.14 -1.08 -12.47
CA HIS A 85 -10.82 0.11 -11.94
C HIS A 85 -11.15 -0.03 -10.45
N ASP A 86 -11.67 -1.19 -10.02
CA ASP A 86 -12.12 -1.40 -8.66
C ASP A 86 -10.94 -1.50 -7.69
N GLN A 87 -9.86 -2.15 -8.09
CA GLN A 87 -8.61 -2.21 -7.34
C GLN A 87 -7.97 -0.82 -7.20
N SER A 88 -7.96 -0.04 -8.28
CA SER A 88 -7.46 1.34 -8.28
C SER A 88 -8.31 2.25 -7.39
N LEU A 89 -9.65 2.07 -7.43
CA LEU A 89 -10.58 2.80 -6.58
C LEU A 89 -10.40 2.44 -5.11
N ALA A 90 -10.24 1.16 -4.77
CA ALA A 90 -9.98 0.71 -3.41
C ALA A 90 -8.71 1.34 -2.82
N LEU A 91 -7.62 1.40 -3.59
CA LEU A 91 -6.39 2.09 -3.17
C LEU A 91 -6.58 3.60 -3.02
N SER A 92 -7.27 4.21 -3.98
CA SER A 92 -7.56 5.65 -3.97
C SER A 92 -8.40 6.03 -2.76
N ASP A 93 -9.43 5.25 -2.42
CA ASP A 93 -10.26 5.49 -1.24
C ASP A 93 -9.51 5.17 0.06
N ALA A 94 -8.68 4.13 0.11
CA ALA A 94 -7.85 3.88 1.29
C ALA A 94 -6.91 5.07 1.58
N TYR A 95 -6.31 5.66 0.54
CA TYR A 95 -5.50 6.87 0.67
C TYR A 95 -6.39 8.07 1.01
N ARG A 96 -7.39 8.41 0.18
CA ARG A 96 -8.20 9.61 0.34
C ARG A 96 -9.08 9.56 1.57
N VAL A 97 -9.92 8.54 1.71
CA VAL A 97 -10.88 8.40 2.81
C VAL A 97 -10.20 7.89 4.08
N GLY A 98 -9.21 7.01 4.01
CA GLY A 98 -8.49 6.57 5.22
C GLY A 98 -7.61 7.67 5.78
N HIS A 99 -6.64 8.15 4.98
CA HIS A 99 -5.63 9.12 5.39
C HIS A 99 -6.18 10.53 5.60
N GLN A 100 -7.06 11.05 4.72
CA GLN A 100 -7.61 12.40 4.95
C GLN A 100 -8.59 12.41 6.13
N ASN A 101 -9.32 11.31 6.37
CA ASN A 101 -10.22 11.25 7.52
C ASN A 101 -9.46 11.35 8.85
N PHE A 102 -8.20 10.94 8.92
CA PHE A 102 -7.37 11.17 10.10
C PHE A 102 -7.14 12.66 10.39
N TYR A 103 -7.02 13.50 9.37
CA TYR A 103 -6.80 14.93 9.54
C TYR A 103 -8.11 15.72 9.71
N GLU A 104 -9.19 15.27 9.06
CA GLU A 104 -10.41 16.08 8.92
C GLU A 104 -11.65 15.48 9.62
N ASN A 105 -11.64 14.18 9.95
CA ASN A 105 -12.70 13.42 10.65
C ASN A 105 -14.14 13.70 10.16
N TYR A 106 -14.32 13.99 8.87
CA TYR A 106 -15.60 14.43 8.32
C TYR A 106 -16.38 13.33 7.59
N HIS A 107 -15.76 12.17 7.33
CA HIS A 107 -16.42 11.10 6.58
C HIS A 107 -17.52 10.43 7.41
N ARG A 108 -18.62 10.09 6.74
CA ARG A 108 -19.73 9.38 7.34
C ARG A 108 -19.41 7.89 7.52
N ALA A 109 -20.10 7.24 8.45
CA ALA A 109 -19.89 5.82 8.75
C ALA A 109 -20.14 4.93 7.52
N GLU A 110 -21.12 5.27 6.69
CA GLU A 110 -21.45 4.52 5.47
C GLU A 110 -20.31 4.59 4.45
N THR A 111 -19.73 5.78 4.24
CA THR A 111 -18.57 5.95 3.36
C THR A 111 -17.35 5.17 3.85
N LEU A 112 -17.13 5.12 5.16
CA LEU A 112 -16.06 4.33 5.76
C LEU A 112 -16.31 2.83 5.63
N ALA A 113 -17.57 2.38 5.77
CA ALA A 113 -17.94 0.99 5.56
C ALA A 113 -17.62 0.54 4.13
N ASP A 114 -18.07 1.31 3.13
CA ASP A 114 -17.83 1.01 1.71
C ASP A 114 -16.33 0.96 1.38
N MET A 115 -15.55 1.89 1.95
CA MET A 115 -14.10 1.90 1.79
C MET A 115 -13.45 0.67 2.45
N ILE A 116 -13.87 0.30 3.66
CA ILE A 116 -13.37 -0.90 4.35
C ILE A 116 -13.71 -2.16 3.56
N ASP A 117 -14.94 -2.28 3.01
CA ASP A 117 -15.35 -3.40 2.15
C ASP A 117 -14.40 -3.55 0.95
N ARG A 118 -14.09 -2.45 0.27
CA ARG A 118 -13.18 -2.43 -0.88
C ARG A 118 -11.76 -2.81 -0.49
N VAL A 119 -11.26 -2.27 0.62
CA VAL A 119 -9.92 -2.61 1.14
C VAL A 119 -9.84 -4.09 1.51
N GLU A 120 -10.85 -4.61 2.20
CA GLU A 120 -10.92 -6.01 2.61
C GLU A 120 -10.93 -6.96 1.41
N GLY A 121 -11.63 -6.61 0.33
CA GLY A 121 -11.61 -7.35 -0.93
C GLY A 121 -10.27 -7.28 -1.67
N LEU A 122 -9.58 -6.14 -1.63
CA LEU A 122 -8.28 -5.95 -2.29
C LEU A 122 -7.11 -6.61 -1.53
N LEU A 123 -7.20 -6.70 -0.20
CA LEU A 123 -6.07 -7.05 0.66
C LEU A 123 -5.44 -8.43 0.36
N PRO A 124 -6.19 -9.51 0.09
CA PRO A 124 -5.60 -10.80 -0.27
C PRO A 124 -4.72 -10.71 -1.51
N TYR A 125 -5.10 -9.90 -2.49
CA TYR A 125 -4.30 -9.68 -3.69
C TYR A 125 -3.01 -8.94 -3.36
N LEU A 126 -3.07 -7.86 -2.57
CA LEU A 126 -1.86 -7.12 -2.15
C LEU A 126 -0.88 -8.01 -1.37
N ILE A 127 -1.40 -8.84 -0.47
CA ILE A 127 -0.60 -9.81 0.28
C ILE A 127 0.07 -10.82 -0.68
N GLN A 128 -0.67 -11.32 -1.68
CA GLN A 128 -0.11 -12.22 -2.69
C GLN A 128 1.03 -11.55 -3.49
N LEU A 129 0.92 -10.26 -3.80
CA LEU A 129 1.99 -9.53 -4.49
C LEU A 129 3.30 -9.47 -3.70
N THR A 130 3.28 -9.58 -2.37
CA THR A 130 4.50 -9.58 -1.53
C THR A 130 5.40 -10.81 -1.71
N ILE A 131 4.88 -11.86 -2.36
CA ILE A 131 5.61 -13.10 -2.65
C ILE A 131 5.62 -13.43 -4.15
N THR A 132 4.99 -12.59 -4.97
CA THR A 132 4.97 -12.75 -6.42
C THR A 132 6.16 -12.01 -7.01
N PRO A 133 6.94 -12.65 -7.91
CA PRO A 133 8.06 -11.96 -8.55
C PRO A 133 7.54 -10.73 -9.34
N PRO A 134 8.32 -9.65 -9.39
CA PRO A 134 7.96 -8.47 -10.17
C PRO A 134 7.74 -8.80 -11.65
N ARG A 135 6.82 -8.07 -12.29
CA ARG A 135 6.54 -8.23 -13.71
C ARG A 135 7.32 -7.20 -14.52
N PRO A 136 7.93 -7.59 -15.65
CA PRO A 136 8.51 -6.62 -16.58
C PRO A 136 7.44 -5.62 -17.05
N PHE A 137 7.82 -4.36 -17.16
CA PHE A 137 6.98 -3.30 -17.70
C PHE A 137 7.84 -2.34 -18.53
N THR A 138 7.21 -1.60 -19.44
CA THR A 138 7.86 -0.53 -20.22
C THR A 138 7.55 0.83 -19.59
N ILE A 139 8.52 1.74 -19.58
CA ILE A 139 8.29 3.14 -19.20
C ILE A 139 7.57 3.86 -20.34
N THR A 140 6.27 4.15 -20.14
CA THR A 140 5.39 4.68 -21.20
C THR A 140 4.97 6.13 -20.97
N SER A 141 5.32 6.73 -19.83
CA SER A 141 5.01 8.13 -19.54
C SER A 141 6.08 8.84 -18.71
N ASN A 142 6.18 10.15 -18.91
CA ASN A 142 7.06 11.02 -18.09
C ASN A 142 6.72 10.96 -16.60
N THR A 143 5.45 10.73 -16.24
CA THR A 143 5.04 10.59 -14.84
C THR A 143 5.60 9.31 -14.23
N GLN A 144 5.52 8.20 -14.96
CA GLN A 144 6.13 6.93 -14.56
C GLN A 144 7.65 7.06 -14.45
N LEU A 145 8.30 7.68 -15.44
CA LEU A 145 9.74 7.91 -15.42
C LEU A 145 10.19 8.69 -14.18
N ARG A 146 9.58 9.86 -13.92
CA ARG A 146 9.92 10.67 -12.74
C ARG A 146 9.70 9.93 -11.43
N ARG A 147 8.66 9.09 -11.35
CA ARG A 147 8.38 8.28 -10.17
C ARG A 147 9.45 7.22 -9.96
N LEU A 148 9.80 6.49 -11.02
CA LEU A 148 10.83 5.46 -10.96
C LEU A 148 12.17 6.05 -10.53
N ARG A 149 12.59 7.18 -11.10
CA ARG A 149 13.81 7.88 -10.66
C ARG A 149 13.80 8.24 -9.16
N ARG A 150 12.65 8.63 -8.60
CA ARG A 150 12.53 8.86 -7.14
C ARG A 150 12.62 7.57 -6.32
N LEU A 151 12.04 6.47 -6.80
CA LEU A 151 12.04 5.20 -6.10
C LEU A 151 13.40 4.50 -6.17
N THR A 152 14.12 4.64 -7.28
CA THR A 152 15.38 3.92 -7.55
C THR A 152 16.62 4.77 -7.32
N GLY A 153 16.51 6.10 -7.40
CA GLY A 153 17.66 6.99 -7.48
C GLY A 153 18.42 6.92 -8.82
N ASP A 154 17.89 6.20 -9.81
CA ASP A 154 18.54 6.00 -11.11
C ASP A 154 18.10 7.07 -12.11
N ASP A 155 18.87 8.16 -12.19
CA ASP A 155 18.63 9.25 -13.16
C ASP A 155 18.91 8.84 -14.62
N GLY A 156 19.53 7.68 -14.85
CA GLY A 156 19.83 7.14 -16.18
C GLY A 156 18.64 6.50 -16.88
N LEU A 157 17.53 6.26 -16.18
CA LEU A 157 16.32 5.69 -16.78
C LEU A 157 15.77 6.59 -17.90
N GLU A 158 15.31 5.98 -18.99
CA GLU A 158 14.74 6.64 -20.15
C GLU A 158 13.34 6.12 -20.50
N MET A 159 12.60 6.92 -21.30
CA MET A 159 11.33 6.48 -21.87
C MET A 159 11.56 5.30 -22.81
N GLY A 160 10.73 4.26 -22.70
CA GLY A 160 10.88 3.03 -23.48
C GLY A 160 11.75 1.97 -22.82
N ASP A 161 12.46 2.29 -21.74
CA ASP A 161 13.19 1.29 -20.96
C ASP A 161 12.23 0.22 -20.45
N THR A 162 12.70 -1.03 -20.49
CA THR A 162 11.98 -2.18 -19.95
C THR A 162 12.61 -2.55 -18.62
N SER A 163 11.79 -2.69 -17.58
CA SER A 163 12.30 -3.08 -16.26
C SER A 163 12.81 -4.53 -16.30
N PRO A 164 14.09 -4.79 -15.95
CA PRO A 164 14.59 -6.15 -15.74
C PRO A 164 14.28 -6.67 -14.32
N VAL A 165 13.39 -5.99 -13.58
CA VAL A 165 13.07 -6.11 -12.14
C VAL A 165 14.01 -5.31 -11.23
N GLY A 166 13.49 -4.21 -10.66
CA GLY A 166 14.11 -3.40 -9.60
C GLY A 166 15.45 -2.80 -9.99
N PHE A 167 15.47 -1.58 -10.56
CA PHE A 167 16.71 -0.83 -10.80
C PHE A 167 17.36 -0.41 -9.48
N SER A 168 17.99 -1.38 -8.83
CA SER A 168 19.29 -1.32 -8.19
C SER A 168 19.69 -2.79 -7.96
N GLN A 169 20.58 -3.32 -8.81
CA GLN A 169 21.56 -4.29 -8.33
C GLN A 169 22.72 -3.48 -7.76
N ASN A 170 22.58 -3.01 -6.52
CA ASN A 170 23.76 -2.70 -5.73
C ASN A 170 24.14 -3.96 -4.94
N GLN A 171 24.94 -4.81 -5.58
CA GLN A 171 26.09 -5.44 -4.94
C GLN A 171 27.32 -5.11 -5.77
#